data_AF-A0A7D4YDN0-F1
#
_entry.id   AF-A0A7D4YDN0-F1
#
_cell.length_a   1.000
_cell.length_b   1.000
_cell.length_c   1.000
_cell.angle_alpha   90.00
_cell.angle_beta   90.00
_cell.angle_gamma   90.00
#
_symmetry.space_group_name_H-M   'P 1'
#
loop_
_entity.id
_entity.type
_entity.pdbx_description
1 polymer ?
#
loop_
_entity_poly.entity_id
_entity_poly.type
_entity_poly.pdbx_seq_one_letter_code
_entity_poly.pdbx_strand_id
1 'polypeptide(L)'
;MSRVPLTDEETRVIFAGEAAENFGALEGSEQRDVLNRLVNILESDVIPSSLVYEWIGNLDIYTVGDQIRLYTKVVDEIPQGNSEYHVIYLFYIDDDHDYENKTLATYSPRAEAKAERVTSLRTISDVEEYLEEQNALDADDLRDMR
;
A
#
# COMPACT_ATOMS: atom_id res chain seq x y z
N MET A 1 33.76 6.46 5.55
CA MET A 1 32.56 7.17 5.09
C MET A 1 31.43 6.77 6.02
N SER A 2 30.89 7.72 6.79
CA SER A 2 29.79 7.45 7.73
C SER A 2 28.51 7.23 6.94
N ARG A 3 27.89 6.06 7.11
CA ARG A 3 26.54 5.79 6.62
C ARG A 3 25.58 6.69 7.41
N VAL A 4 24.84 7.49 6.67
CA VAL A 4 23.74 8.35 7.15
C VAL A 4 22.71 7.44 7.84
N PRO A 5 22.03 7.87 8.91
CA PRO A 5 20.98 7.04 9.51
C PRO A 5 19.90 6.89 8.44
N LEU A 6 19.70 5.65 7.99
CA LEU A 6 18.39 5.22 7.49
C LEU A 6 17.44 5.53 8.64
N THR A 7 16.39 6.32 8.42
CA THR A 7 15.30 6.28 9.39
C THR A 7 14.84 4.82 9.39
N ASP A 8 14.76 4.17 10.55
CA ASP A 8 14.38 2.75 10.70
C ASP A 8 12.88 2.52 10.34
N GLU A 9 12.31 3.39 9.49
CA GLU A 9 10.90 3.45 9.15
C GLU A 9 10.62 2.41 8.06
N GLU A 10 9.74 1.46 8.37
CA GLU A 10 9.46 0.33 7.50
C GLU A 10 8.09 0.48 6.83
N THR A 11 8.06 0.35 5.50
CA THR A 11 6.80 0.35 4.75
C THR A 11 6.31 -1.06 4.51
N ARG A 12 5.04 -1.32 4.84
CA ARG A 12 4.36 -2.59 4.61
C ARG A 12 3.16 -2.42 3.69
N VAL A 13 2.87 -3.43 2.87
CA VAL A 13 1.66 -3.44 2.01
C VAL A 13 0.69 -4.53 2.44
N ILE A 14 -0.59 -4.22 2.50
CA ILE A 14 -1.67 -5.17 2.78
C ILE A 14 -2.57 -5.25 1.56
N PHE A 15 -2.64 -6.43 0.94
CA PHE A 15 -3.64 -6.73 -0.09
C PHE A 15 -5.00 -6.89 0.59
N ALA A 16 -5.86 -5.89 0.42
CA ALA A 16 -7.19 -5.81 1.01
C ALA A 16 -8.26 -5.81 -0.09
N GLY A 17 -9.51 -6.11 0.29
CA GLY A 17 -10.62 -6.07 -0.65
C GLY A 17 -10.43 -7.07 -1.80
N GLU A 18 -10.52 -6.57 -3.03
CA GLU A 18 -10.45 -7.35 -4.27
C GLU A 18 -9.04 -7.40 -4.87
N ALA A 19 -8.08 -6.65 -4.31
CA ALA A 19 -6.72 -6.52 -4.85
C ALA A 19 -6.02 -7.84 -5.11
N ALA A 20 -6.18 -8.84 -4.25
CA ALA A 20 -5.56 -10.16 -4.44
C ALA A 20 -6.16 -10.90 -5.65
N GLU A 21 -7.48 -10.78 -5.85
CA GLU A 21 -8.17 -11.36 -7.00
C GLU A 21 -7.84 -10.60 -8.29
N ASN A 22 -7.82 -9.26 -8.25
CA ASN A 22 -7.39 -8.44 -9.39
C ASN A 22 -5.95 -8.75 -9.79
N PHE A 23 -5.03 -8.82 -8.82
CA PHE A 23 -3.64 -9.17 -9.06
C PHE A 23 -3.51 -10.53 -9.73
N GLY A 24 -4.27 -11.54 -9.25
CA GLY A 24 -4.28 -12.87 -9.85
C GLY A 24 -4.86 -12.93 -11.27
N ALA A 25 -5.66 -11.95 -11.66
CA ALA A 25 -6.26 -11.87 -13.00
C ALA A 25 -5.35 -11.20 -14.04
N LEU A 26 -4.37 -10.38 -13.60
CA LEU A 26 -3.40 -9.71 -14.47
C LEU A 26 -2.53 -10.70 -15.26
N GLU A 27 -2.01 -10.26 -16.41
CA GLU A 27 -0.99 -11.01 -17.13
C GLU A 27 0.32 -11.05 -16.34
N GLY A 28 1.14 -12.10 -16.57
CA GLY A 28 2.38 -12.28 -15.80
C GLY A 28 3.39 -11.14 -15.92
N SER A 29 3.38 -10.36 -17.01
CA SER A 29 4.19 -9.13 -17.11
C SER A 29 3.63 -8.00 -16.25
N GLU A 30 2.32 -7.85 -16.21
CA GLU A 30 1.64 -6.81 -15.44
C GLU A 30 1.76 -7.08 -13.95
N GLN A 31 1.61 -8.34 -13.52
CA GLN A 31 1.89 -8.76 -12.14
C GLN A 31 3.30 -8.36 -11.72
N ARG A 32 4.29 -8.61 -12.59
CA ARG A 32 5.69 -8.24 -12.33
C ARG A 32 5.88 -6.74 -12.22
N ASP A 33 5.21 -5.97 -13.07
CA ASP A 33 5.32 -4.51 -13.05
C ASP A 33 4.67 -3.93 -11.77
N VAL A 34 3.54 -4.48 -11.34
CA VAL A 34 2.90 -4.13 -10.06
C VAL A 34 3.82 -4.46 -8.88
N LEU A 35 4.38 -5.69 -8.83
CA LEU A 35 5.32 -6.09 -7.77
C LEU A 35 6.56 -5.19 -7.75
N ASN A 36 7.16 -4.91 -8.91
CA ASN A 36 8.32 -4.02 -9.02
C ASN A 36 7.98 -2.61 -8.51
N ARG A 37 6.79 -2.09 -8.85
CA ARG A 37 6.36 -0.77 -8.38
C ARG A 37 6.19 -0.74 -6.87
N LEU A 38 5.55 -1.75 -6.29
CA LEU A 38 5.36 -1.85 -4.85
C LEU A 38 6.71 -1.96 -4.13
N VAL A 39 7.62 -2.84 -4.58
CA VAL A 39 8.98 -2.95 -4.03
C VAL A 39 9.69 -1.58 -4.07
N ASN A 40 9.62 -0.87 -5.20
CA ASN A 40 10.24 0.45 -5.31
C ASN A 40 9.65 1.50 -4.36
N ILE A 41 8.36 1.39 -4.00
CA ILE A 41 7.73 2.25 -3.01
C ILE A 41 8.20 1.86 -1.61
N LEU A 42 8.22 0.56 -1.30
CA LEU A 42 8.58 0.03 0.02
C LEU A 42 10.04 0.29 0.38
N GLU A 43 10.93 0.31 -0.61
CA GLU A 43 12.37 0.59 -0.43
C GLU A 43 12.73 2.06 -0.66
N SER A 44 11.74 2.94 -0.80
CA SER A 44 11.99 4.36 -1.04
C SER A 44 12.45 5.07 0.23
N ASP A 45 13.42 5.98 0.12
CA ASP A 45 13.87 6.83 1.24
C ASP A 45 12.87 7.96 1.59
N VAL A 46 11.65 7.92 1.05
CA VAL A 46 10.62 8.94 1.26
C VAL A 46 9.33 8.32 1.73
N ILE A 47 8.54 9.09 2.48
CA ILE A 47 7.23 8.64 2.96
C ILE A 47 6.34 8.21 1.79
N PRO A 48 5.66 7.05 1.87
CA PRO A 48 4.85 6.52 0.78
C PRO A 48 3.79 7.49 0.24
N SER A 49 3.17 8.33 1.07
CA SER A 49 2.16 9.29 0.59
C SER A 49 2.73 10.33 -0.36
N SER A 50 4.03 10.63 -0.27
CA SER A 50 4.70 11.58 -1.17
C SER A 50 4.84 11.05 -2.60
N LEU A 51 4.73 9.73 -2.79
CA LEU A 51 4.85 9.05 -4.08
C LEU A 51 3.49 8.87 -4.78
N VAL A 52 2.40 9.33 -4.15
CA VAL A 52 1.04 9.21 -4.68
C VAL A 52 0.90 10.08 -5.93
N TYR A 53 0.36 9.48 -6.99
CA TYR A 53 0.16 10.15 -8.27
C TYR A 53 -1.07 11.06 -8.25
N GLU A 54 -2.18 10.57 -7.69
CA GLU A 54 -3.44 11.28 -7.64
C GLU A 54 -4.23 10.91 -6.37
N TRP A 55 -5.02 11.85 -5.87
CA TRP A 55 -6.00 11.61 -4.82
C TRP A 55 -7.42 11.68 -5.39
N ILE A 56 -8.20 10.63 -5.17
CA ILE A 56 -9.63 10.60 -5.50
C ILE A 56 -10.43 10.37 -4.22
N GLY A 57 -11.12 11.41 -3.75
CA GLY A 57 -11.77 11.37 -2.44
C GLY A 57 -10.73 11.23 -1.33
N ASN A 58 -10.78 10.15 -0.56
CA ASN A 58 -9.72 9.83 0.40
C ASN A 58 -8.89 8.58 0.02
N LEU A 59 -8.97 8.14 -1.25
CA LEU A 59 -8.09 7.12 -1.80
C LEU A 59 -6.84 7.76 -2.41
N ASP A 60 -5.73 7.05 -2.23
CA ASP A 60 -4.40 7.37 -2.73
C ASP A 60 -4.10 6.47 -3.93
N ILE A 61 -3.80 7.06 -5.09
CA ILE A 61 -3.59 6.30 -6.32
C ILE A 61 -2.11 6.28 -6.66
N TYR A 62 -1.55 5.09 -6.80
CA TYR A 62 -0.27 4.89 -7.46
C TYR A 62 -0.49 4.43 -8.90
N THR A 63 0.43 4.82 -9.77
CA THR A 63 0.48 4.32 -11.15
C THR A 63 1.60 3.31 -11.32
N VAL A 64 1.36 2.34 -12.20
CA VAL A 64 2.32 1.33 -12.65
C VAL A 64 2.36 1.43 -14.18
N GLY A 65 3.46 1.94 -14.73
CA GLY A 65 3.51 2.31 -16.14
C GLY A 65 2.46 3.38 -16.48
N ASP A 66 1.91 3.31 -17.69
CA ASP A 66 0.91 4.27 -18.19
C ASP A 66 -0.54 3.78 -18.04
N GLN A 67 -0.75 2.50 -17.71
CA GLN A 67 -2.06 1.84 -17.82
C GLN A 67 -2.62 1.36 -16.47
N ILE A 68 -1.77 0.82 -15.59
CA ILE A 68 -2.27 0.19 -14.37
C ILE A 68 -2.35 1.21 -13.22
N ARG A 69 -3.47 1.22 -12.51
CA ARG A 69 -3.72 2.05 -11.32
C ARG A 69 -3.94 1.18 -10.10
N LEU A 70 -3.24 1.53 -9.03
CA LEU A 70 -3.35 0.91 -7.72
C LEU A 70 -4.16 1.84 -6.83
N TYR A 71 -5.37 1.42 -6.46
CA TYR A 71 -6.21 2.18 -5.54
C TYR A 71 -5.88 1.77 -4.11
N THR A 72 -5.32 2.72 -3.37
CA THR A 72 -4.79 2.45 -2.04
C THR A 72 -5.34 3.41 -0.99
N LYS A 73 -5.09 3.05 0.27
CA LYS A 73 -5.03 4.03 1.36
C LYS A 73 -3.64 3.96 1.98
N VAL A 74 -2.96 5.10 2.03
CA VAL A 74 -1.65 5.22 2.66
C VAL A 74 -1.85 5.78 4.07
N VAL A 75 -1.20 5.13 5.03
CA VAL A 75 -1.13 5.58 6.41
C VAL A 75 0.33 5.66 6.81
N ASP A 76 0.83 6.87 6.97
CA ASP A 76 2.21 7.13 7.33
C ASP A 76 2.41 7.30 8.84
N GLU A 77 3.65 7.09 9.31
CA GLU A 77 4.13 7.47 10.64
C GLU A 77 3.31 6.84 11.78
N ILE A 78 3.11 5.52 11.73
CA ILE A 78 2.42 4.75 12.76
C ILE A 78 3.39 3.98 13.68
N PRO A 79 3.06 3.85 14.98
CA PRO A 79 1.99 4.56 15.69
C PRO A 79 2.29 6.07 15.85
N GLN A 80 1.25 6.89 15.99
CA GLN A 80 1.43 8.35 16.10
C GLN A 80 2.42 8.75 17.20
N GLY A 81 3.46 9.48 16.83
CA GLY A 81 4.53 9.93 17.74
C GLY A 81 5.71 8.97 17.86
N ASN A 82 5.66 7.81 17.20
CA ASN A 82 6.79 6.93 16.98
C ASN A 82 6.72 6.35 15.57
N SER A 83 7.25 7.09 14.59
CA SER A 83 7.07 6.94 13.15
C SER A 83 7.69 5.68 12.51
N GLU A 84 7.87 4.57 13.23
CA GLU A 84 8.61 3.40 12.76
C GLU A 84 7.97 2.65 11.60
N TYR A 85 6.68 2.86 11.30
CA TYR A 85 6.00 2.14 10.22
C TYR A 85 5.15 3.03 9.31
N HIS A 86 5.05 2.59 8.06
CA HIS A 86 4.08 3.05 7.07
C HIS A 86 3.28 1.87 6.54
N VAL A 87 1.99 2.06 6.27
CA VAL A 87 1.13 0.99 5.77
C VAL A 87 0.37 1.44 4.53
N ILE A 88 0.48 0.63 3.47
CA ILE A 88 -0.26 0.80 2.23
C ILE A 88 -1.34 -0.28 2.15
N TYR A 89 -2.61 0.12 2.22
CA TYR A 89 -3.72 -0.78 1.93
C TYR A 89 -4.02 -0.76 0.44
N LEU A 90 -3.69 -1.84 -0.27
CA LEU A 90 -4.06 -1.99 -1.67
C LEU A 90 -5.46 -2.61 -1.75
N PHE A 91 -6.45 -1.88 -2.27
CA PHE A 91 -7.84 -2.34 -2.32
C PHE A 91 -8.26 -2.90 -3.67
N TYR A 92 -7.75 -2.32 -4.74
CA TYR A 92 -8.16 -2.61 -6.10
C TYR A 92 -7.02 -2.32 -7.08
N ILE A 93 -6.90 -3.14 -8.12
CA ILE A 93 -5.98 -2.93 -9.23
C ILE A 93 -6.80 -2.82 -10.52
N ASP A 94 -6.61 -1.73 -11.24
CA ASP A 94 -7.29 -1.41 -12.50
C ASP A 94 -6.27 -1.39 -13.63
N ASP A 95 -6.34 -2.36 -14.53
CA ASP A 95 -5.45 -2.58 -15.68
C ASP A 95 -6.04 -2.11 -17.02
N ASP A 96 -7.36 -2.16 -17.16
CA ASP A 96 -8.06 -1.80 -18.40
C ASP A 96 -8.69 -0.39 -18.41
N HIS A 97 -8.55 0.38 -17.32
CA HIS A 97 -9.23 1.66 -17.11
C HIS A 97 -10.76 1.59 -17.24
N ASP A 98 -11.34 0.39 -17.19
CA ASP A 98 -12.78 0.16 -17.43
C ASP A 98 -13.62 0.48 -16.18
N TYR A 99 -12.96 0.81 -15.06
CA TYR A 99 -13.62 1.22 -13.84
C TYR A 99 -14.00 2.70 -13.86
N GLU A 100 -15.31 2.97 -13.96
CA GLU A 100 -15.83 4.33 -13.81
C GLU A 100 -15.47 4.90 -12.43
N ASN A 101 -14.68 5.99 -12.40
CA ASN A 101 -14.26 6.74 -11.20
C ASN A 101 -15.37 7.00 -10.17
N LYS A 102 -16.65 7.05 -10.59
CA LYS A 102 -17.81 7.23 -9.71
C LYS A 102 -18.06 6.06 -8.76
N THR A 103 -17.73 4.84 -9.17
CA THR A 103 -17.95 3.63 -8.35
C THR A 103 -16.93 3.59 -7.20
N LEU A 104 -15.69 4.01 -7.45
CA LEU A 104 -14.60 4.05 -6.46
C LEU A 104 -14.70 5.24 -5.50
N ALA A 105 -15.33 6.34 -5.90
CA ALA A 105 -15.64 7.45 -4.99
C ALA A 105 -16.56 7.02 -3.82
N THR A 106 -17.28 5.91 -3.97
CA THR A 106 -18.08 5.32 -2.90
C THR A 106 -17.19 4.35 -2.13
N TYR A 107 -16.41 4.93 -1.22
CA TYR A 107 -15.70 4.25 -0.13
C TYR A 107 -16.37 2.92 0.25
N SER A 108 -15.72 1.78 -0.01
CA SER A 108 -16.19 0.53 0.58
C SER A 108 -16.08 0.69 2.10
N PRO A 109 -17.15 0.56 2.89
CA PRO A 109 -17.10 0.74 4.35
C PRO A 109 -16.03 -0.11 5.05
N ARG A 110 -15.61 -1.19 4.39
CA ARG A 110 -14.56 -2.10 4.84
C ARG A 110 -13.15 -1.49 4.75
N ALA A 111 -12.90 -0.63 3.75
CA ALA A 111 -11.63 0.07 3.57
C ALA A 111 -11.47 1.19 4.61
N GLU A 112 -12.54 1.94 4.89
CA GLU A 112 -12.59 2.96 5.95
C GLU A 112 -12.31 2.35 7.31
N ALA A 113 -13.00 1.27 7.66
CA ALA A 113 -12.82 0.59 8.94
C ALA A 113 -11.38 0.06 9.13
N LYS A 114 -10.70 -0.37 8.05
CA LYS A 114 -9.29 -0.79 8.13
C LYS A 114 -8.36 0.39 8.39
N ALA A 115 -8.54 1.49 7.67
CA ALA A 115 -7.76 2.71 7.85
C ALA A 115 -7.97 3.36 9.23
N GLU A 116 -9.21 3.38 9.72
CA GLU A 116 -9.53 3.85 11.08
C GLU A 116 -8.94 2.95 12.16
N ARG A 117 -8.96 1.62 11.96
CA ARG A 117 -8.37 0.68 12.92
C ARG A 117 -6.87 0.87 13.07
N VAL A 118 -6.12 0.97 11.96
CA VAL A 118 -4.66 1.11 12.04
C VAL A 118 -4.21 2.46 12.60
N THR A 119 -4.93 3.53 12.27
CA THR A 119 -4.65 4.88 12.80
C THR A 119 -4.99 5.00 14.28
N SER A 120 -5.76 4.06 14.85
CA SER A 120 -6.09 4.01 16.27
C SER A 120 -5.06 3.29 17.15
N LEU A 121 -4.09 2.60 16.54
CA LEU A 121 -3.03 1.86 17.24
C LEU A 121 -2.03 2.84 17.88
N ARG A 122 -1.58 2.53 19.11
CA ARG A 122 -0.82 3.48 19.96
C ARG A 122 0.58 3.01 20.32
N THR A 123 0.90 1.75 20.08
CA THR A 123 2.22 1.18 20.40
C THR A 123 2.74 0.39 19.20
N ILE A 124 4.06 0.24 19.10
CA ILE A 124 4.69 -0.52 18.02
C ILE A 124 4.24 -1.97 18.04
N SER A 125 4.19 -2.60 19.22
CA SER A 125 3.75 -3.99 19.35
C SER A 125 2.31 -4.20 18.87
N ASP A 126 1.41 -3.23 19.09
CA ASP A 126 0.05 -3.31 18.54
C ASP A 126 0.05 -3.20 16.99
N VAL A 127 0.98 -2.44 16.42
CA VAL A 127 1.17 -2.31 14.97
C VAL A 127 1.72 -3.61 14.39
N GLU A 128 2.76 -4.19 14.98
CA GLU A 128 3.34 -5.47 14.54
C GLU A 128 2.31 -6.61 14.58
N GLU A 129 1.57 -6.75 15.69
CA GLU A 129 0.49 -7.76 15.80
C GLU A 129 -0.58 -7.55 14.73
N TYR A 130 -0.97 -6.29 14.48
CA TYR A 130 -1.92 -5.96 13.44
C TYR A 130 -1.40 -6.31 12.03
N LEU A 131 -0.13 -6.03 11.75
CA LEU A 131 0.50 -6.34 10.46
C LEU A 131 0.54 -7.85 10.22
N GLU A 132 0.91 -8.64 11.22
CA GLU A 132 0.87 -10.10 11.17
C GLU A 132 -0.57 -10.61 10.95
N GLU A 133 -1.55 -10.11 11.71
CA GLU A 133 -2.97 -10.48 11.54
C GLU A 133 -3.49 -10.21 10.13
N GLN A 134 -2.98 -9.16 9.47
CA GLN A 134 -3.41 -8.76 8.13
C GLN A 134 -2.58 -9.40 7.00
N ASN A 135 -1.59 -10.25 7.31
CA ASN A 135 -0.61 -10.78 6.34
C ASN A 135 0.02 -9.64 5.53
N ALA A 136 0.49 -8.60 6.22
CA ALA A 136 1.20 -7.49 5.59
C ALA A 136 2.52 -7.99 4.99
N LEU A 137 2.84 -7.54 3.78
CA LEU A 137 4.01 -7.95 3.01
C LEU A 137 5.07 -6.86 3.04
N ASP A 138 6.33 -7.24 3.16
CA ASP A 138 7.48 -6.37 2.91
C ASP A 138 8.06 -6.53 1.49
N ALA A 139 9.15 -5.79 1.21
CA ALA A 139 9.82 -5.83 -0.06
C ALA A 139 10.40 -7.22 -0.41
N ASP A 140 10.82 -8.00 0.59
CA ASP A 140 11.38 -9.33 0.37
C ASP A 140 10.28 -10.34 0.06
N ASP A 141 9.14 -10.28 0.75
CA ASP A 141 7.94 -11.06 0.42
C ASP A 141 7.50 -10.82 -1.04
N LEU A 142 7.44 -9.54 -1.45
CA LEU A 142 7.04 -9.18 -2.83
C LEU A 142 8.05 -9.66 -3.88
N ARG A 143 9.34 -9.74 -3.54
CA ARG A 143 10.38 -10.28 -4.44
C ARG A 143 10.23 -11.78 -4.64
N ASP A 144 9.85 -12.51 -3.60
CA ASP A 144 9.63 -13.95 -3.66
C ASP A 144 8.39 -14.31 -4.52
N MET A 145 7.46 -13.37 -4.70
CA MET A 145 6.27 -13.52 -5.54
C MET A 145 6.50 -13.29 -7.05
N ARG A 146 7.71 -12.88 -7.48
CA ARG A 146 8.04 -12.44 -8.85
C ARG A 146 8.45 -13.56 -9.83
#